data_AF-A0AAD4BEN6-F1
#
_entry.id   AF-A0AAD4BEN6-F1
#
_cell.length_a   1.000
_cell.length_b   1.000
_cell.length_c   1.000
_cell.angle_alpha   90.00
_cell.angle_beta   90.00
_cell.angle_gamma   90.00
#
_symmetry.space_group_name_H-M   'P 1'
#
loop_
_entity.id
_entity.type
_entity.pdbx_description
1 polymer ?
#
loop_
_entity_poly.entity_id
_entity_poly.type
_entity_poly.pdbx_seq_one_letter_code
_entity_poly.pdbx_strand_id
1 'polypeptide(L)'
;MIFRWLFIPWLQKELDSYQHRINNSRKRSDKKKVRNTYVLPHGIPELIHRCAEDYGALDFKVTVSQEALDHVHHLYINDNHPVFDLVPPNLSCFIASCYDELGRPVVERGSIWSIYCALLDLVRLRNGLHPILVAIGDQPENDEELSLIPGLEDLHEVEGYLGGVGNGLGLRE
;
A
#
# COMPACT_ATOMS: atom_id res chain seq x y z
N MET A 1 17.37 -2.47 0.30
CA MET A 1 16.87 -2.12 1.65
C MET A 1 16.87 -0.62 1.94
N ILE A 2 17.99 0.12 1.80
CA ILE A 2 18.00 1.60 1.95
C ILE A 2 16.98 2.29 1.02
N PHE A 3 16.85 1.79 -0.21
CA PHE A 3 15.85 2.28 -1.16
C PHE A 3 14.43 2.18 -0.59
N ARG A 4 14.05 1.01 -0.05
CA ARG A 4 12.73 0.79 0.53
C ARG A 4 12.48 1.72 1.71
N TRP A 5 13.48 1.85 2.59
CA TRP A 5 13.42 2.73 3.77
C TRP A 5 13.19 4.20 3.42
N LEU A 6 13.82 4.71 2.36
CA LEU A 6 13.72 6.13 1.99
C LEU A 6 12.57 6.42 1.01
N PHE A 7 12.45 5.64 -0.06
CA PHE A 7 11.54 5.94 -1.17
C PHE A 7 10.10 5.54 -0.89
N ILE A 8 9.83 4.45 -0.17
CA ILE A 8 8.44 4.01 0.06
C ILE A 8 7.68 5.04 0.91
N PRO A 9 8.20 5.51 2.07
CA PRO A 9 7.50 6.53 2.85
C PRO A 9 7.33 7.86 2.10
N TRP A 10 8.35 8.26 1.33
CA TRP A 10 8.26 9.47 0.50
C TRP A 10 7.19 9.32 -0.60
N LEU A 11 7.16 8.19 -1.31
CA LEU A 11 6.19 7.93 -2.36
C LEU A 11 4.77 7.89 -1.78
N GLN A 12 4.58 7.27 -0.61
CA GLN A 12 3.31 7.27 0.08
C GLN A 12 2.83 8.70 0.36
N LYS A 13 3.70 9.55 0.90
CA LYS A 13 3.39 10.97 1.15
C LYS A 13 3.00 11.74 -0.12
N GLU A 14 3.66 11.48 -1.24
CA GLU A 14 3.32 12.07 -2.54
C GLU A 14 1.96 11.57 -3.06
N LEU A 15 1.67 10.28 -2.92
CA LEU A 15 0.38 9.69 -3.29
C LEU A 15 -0.76 10.23 -2.43
N ASP A 16 -0.56 10.36 -1.12
CA ASP A 16 -1.53 10.94 -0.20
C ASP A 16 -1.82 12.41 -0.56
N SER A 17 -0.77 13.16 -0.86
CA SER A 17 -0.88 14.56 -1.31
C SER A 17 -1.63 14.66 -2.65
N TYR A 18 -1.36 13.74 -3.57
CA TYR A 18 -2.06 13.64 -4.85
C TYR A 18 -3.54 13.31 -4.66
N GLN A 19 -3.85 12.28 -3.85
CA GLN A 19 -5.21 11.88 -3.51
C GLN A 19 -5.98 13.06 -2.90
N HIS A 20 -5.39 13.74 -1.91
CA HIS A 20 -6.00 14.89 -1.27
C HIS A 20 -6.32 15.97 -2.30
N ARG A 21 -5.35 16.36 -3.14
CA ARG A 21 -5.54 17.38 -4.19
C ARG A 21 -6.64 16.98 -5.17
N ILE A 22 -6.65 15.73 -5.62
CA ILE A 22 -7.60 15.23 -6.61
C ILE A 22 -9.02 15.15 -6.06
N ASN A 23 -9.18 14.74 -4.81
CA ASN A 23 -10.47 14.60 -4.16
C ASN A 23 -11.03 15.95 -3.70
N ASN A 24 -10.16 16.94 -3.43
CA ASN A 24 -10.57 18.26 -2.95
C ASN A 24 -10.59 19.35 -4.03
N SER A 25 -10.20 19.03 -5.26
CA SER A 25 -10.31 19.95 -6.40
C SER A 25 -11.60 19.72 -7.18
N ARG A 26 -12.25 20.81 -7.56
CA ARG A 26 -13.42 20.76 -8.44
C ARG A 26 -13.02 20.23 -9.81
N LYS A 27 -13.71 19.20 -10.28
CA LYS A 27 -13.48 18.67 -11.64
C LYS A 27 -14.01 19.63 -12.69
N ARG A 28 -13.29 19.75 -13.81
CA ARG A 28 -13.72 20.55 -14.97
C ARG A 28 -15.03 19.97 -15.51
N SER A 29 -16.01 20.84 -15.75
CA SER A 29 -17.27 20.46 -16.37
C SER A 29 -17.06 20.01 -17.82
N ASP A 30 -17.65 18.88 -18.18
CA ASP A 30 -17.66 18.35 -19.55
C ASP A 30 -19.10 18.34 -20.10
N LYS A 31 -19.33 19.16 -21.13
CA LYS A 31 -20.63 19.35 -21.76
C LYS A 31 -21.17 18.07 -22.41
N LYS A 32 -20.31 17.12 -22.81
CA LYS A 32 -20.75 15.82 -23.38
C LYS A 32 -21.32 14.90 -22.31
N LYS A 33 -20.67 14.87 -21.13
CA LYS A 33 -21.13 14.11 -19.96
C LYS A 33 -22.41 14.66 -19.34
N VAL A 34 -22.64 15.97 -19.45
CA VAL A 34 -23.89 16.60 -18.98
C VAL A 34 -25.07 16.32 -19.91
N ARG A 35 -24.83 16.20 -21.22
CA ARG A 35 -25.89 16.16 -22.24
C ARG A 35 -26.36 14.74 -22.61
N ASN A 36 -25.48 13.74 -22.62
CA ASN A 36 -25.78 12.42 -23.18
C ASN A 36 -25.79 11.27 -22.16
N THR A 37 -25.56 11.53 -20.87
CA THR A 37 -25.54 10.48 -19.85
C THR A 37 -25.93 11.13 -18.52
N TYR A 38 -26.70 10.42 -17.70
CA TYR A 38 -27.16 10.78 -16.36
C TYR A 38 -26.29 11.86 -15.67
N VAL A 39 -26.92 12.94 -15.21
CA VAL A 39 -26.31 14.13 -14.61
C VAL A 39 -25.30 13.73 -13.53
N LEU A 40 -24.01 13.70 -13.88
CA LEU A 40 -22.94 13.45 -12.92
C LEU A 40 -22.88 14.63 -11.94
N PRO A 41 -22.80 14.37 -10.62
CA PRO A 41 -22.73 15.43 -9.63
C PRO A 41 -21.53 16.35 -9.89
N HIS A 42 -21.81 17.65 -9.96
CA HIS A 42 -20.82 18.68 -10.28
C HIS A 42 -20.35 19.35 -9.00
N GLY A 43 -19.08 19.13 -8.64
CA GLY A 43 -18.57 19.63 -7.37
C GLY A 43 -17.18 19.09 -7.04
N ILE A 44 -16.80 19.27 -5.79
CA ILE A 44 -15.58 18.68 -5.23
C ILE A 44 -15.92 17.23 -4.86
N PRO A 45 -15.17 16.22 -5.37
CA PRO A 45 -15.47 14.81 -5.10
C PRO A 45 -15.64 14.47 -3.62
N GLU A 46 -14.77 15.00 -2.76
CA GLU A 46 -14.85 14.78 -1.30
C GLU A 46 -16.17 15.30 -0.70
N LEU A 47 -16.66 16.45 -1.17
CA LEU A 47 -17.93 17.03 -0.71
C LEU A 47 -19.14 16.30 -1.28
N ILE A 48 -19.10 15.90 -2.55
CA ILE A 48 -20.14 15.06 -3.15
C ILE A 48 -20.22 13.72 -2.41
N HIS A 49 -19.07 13.16 -2.05
CA HIS A 49 -19.02 11.96 -1.24
C HIS A 49 -19.71 12.23 0.10
N ARG A 50 -19.28 13.21 0.90
CA ARG A 50 -19.84 13.41 2.25
C ARG A 50 -21.28 13.92 2.30
N CYS A 51 -21.69 14.72 1.31
CA CYS A 51 -22.95 15.47 1.31
C CYS A 51 -23.63 15.34 -0.07
N ALA A 52 -23.92 14.11 -0.51
CA ALA A 52 -24.45 13.84 -1.85
C ALA A 52 -25.74 14.62 -2.17
N GLU A 53 -26.62 14.81 -1.16
CA GLU A 53 -27.91 15.49 -1.28
C GLU A 53 -27.78 16.95 -1.74
N ASP A 54 -26.78 17.67 -1.22
CA ASP A 54 -26.50 19.08 -1.57
C ASP A 54 -26.10 19.24 -3.05
N TYR A 55 -25.66 18.16 -3.69
CA TYR A 55 -25.24 18.12 -5.09
C TYR A 55 -26.27 17.42 -6.00
N GLY A 56 -27.47 17.13 -5.48
CA GLY A 56 -28.53 16.45 -6.22
C GLY A 56 -28.17 15.02 -6.62
N ALA A 57 -27.25 14.38 -5.88
CA ALA A 57 -26.84 13.00 -6.10
C ALA A 57 -27.53 12.06 -5.12
N LEU A 58 -27.77 10.82 -5.57
CA LEU A 58 -28.18 9.73 -4.70
C LEU A 58 -26.95 9.11 -4.05
N ASP A 59 -27.02 8.85 -2.74
CA ASP A 59 -25.98 8.12 -2.03
C ASP A 59 -26.28 6.62 -2.04
N PHE A 60 -25.35 5.83 -2.57
CA PHE A 60 -25.43 4.37 -2.65
C PHE A 60 -24.35 3.70 -1.78
N LYS A 61 -23.70 4.43 -0.88
CA LYS A 61 -22.64 3.86 -0.04
C LYS A 61 -23.18 2.79 0.90
N VAL A 62 -22.44 1.70 0.96
CA VAL A 62 -22.55 0.73 2.05
C VAL A 62 -21.58 1.18 3.14
N THR A 63 -22.11 1.73 4.24
CA THR A 63 -21.29 2.13 5.39
C THR A 63 -20.92 0.89 6.19
N VAL A 64 -19.62 0.57 6.24
CA VAL A 64 -19.09 -0.43 7.16
C VAL A 64 -18.70 0.29 8.46
N SER A 65 -19.10 -0.24 9.61
CA SER A 65 -18.70 0.32 10.91
C SER A 65 -17.20 0.15 11.12
N GLN A 66 -16.53 1.22 11.55
CA GLN A 66 -15.10 1.19 11.84
C GLN A 66 -14.76 0.09 12.86
N GLU A 67 -15.60 -0.08 13.87
CA GLU A 67 -15.47 -1.13 14.89
C GLU A 67 -15.44 -2.55 14.29
N ALA A 68 -16.20 -2.80 13.22
CA ALA A 68 -16.20 -4.10 12.55
C ALA A 68 -14.92 -4.31 11.73
N LEU A 69 -14.40 -3.25 11.08
CA LEU A 69 -13.12 -3.31 10.39
C LEU A 69 -11.99 -3.53 11.39
N ASP A 70 -11.99 -2.82 12.51
CA ASP A 70 -10.98 -2.96 13.57
C ASP A 70 -11.05 -4.38 14.16
N HIS A 71 -12.25 -4.92 14.38
CA HIS A 71 -12.41 -6.30 14.85
C HIS A 71 -11.83 -7.33 13.88
N VAL A 72 -12.14 -7.20 12.57
CA VAL A 72 -11.59 -8.06 11.52
C VAL A 72 -10.06 -7.91 11.43
N HIS A 73 -9.55 -6.69 11.57
CA HIS A 73 -8.11 -6.42 11.60
C HIS A 73 -7.46 -7.18 12.76
N HIS A 74 -7.96 -7.05 13.99
CA HIS A 74 -7.41 -7.78 15.15
C HIS A 74 -7.58 -9.30 15.04
N LEU A 75 -8.61 -9.78 14.33
CA LEU A 75 -8.87 -11.21 14.18
C LEU A 75 -7.93 -11.89 13.19
N TYR A 76 -7.61 -11.22 12.07
CA TYR A 76 -6.86 -11.82 10.96
C TYR A 76 -5.46 -11.25 10.77
N ILE A 77 -5.21 -10.04 11.26
CA ILE A 77 -3.93 -9.34 11.08
C ILE A 77 -3.21 -9.35 12.43
N ASN A 78 -2.04 -10.00 12.44
CA ASN A 78 -1.10 -9.87 13.53
C ASN A 78 -0.27 -8.59 13.31
N ASP A 79 -0.50 -7.57 14.14
CA ASP A 79 0.19 -6.28 14.04
C ASP A 79 1.73 -6.39 14.12
N ASN A 80 2.24 -7.46 14.73
CA ASN A 80 3.67 -7.74 14.85
C ASN A 80 4.21 -8.64 13.74
N HIS A 81 3.44 -8.88 12.67
CA HIS A 81 3.91 -9.71 11.57
C HIS A 81 5.02 -8.98 10.79
N PRO A 82 6.18 -9.62 10.52
CA PRO A 82 7.32 -9.01 9.83
C PRO A 82 7.03 -8.58 8.38
N VAL A 83 5.83 -8.86 7.86
CA VAL A 83 5.39 -8.44 6.51
C VAL A 83 5.11 -6.94 6.48
N PHE A 84 4.76 -6.36 7.63
CA PHE A 84 4.53 -4.93 7.79
C PHE A 84 5.83 -4.14 7.94
N ASP A 85 6.95 -4.81 8.22
CA ASP A 85 8.27 -4.19 8.28
C ASP A 85 8.81 -3.94 6.86
N LEU A 86 8.86 -2.67 6.45
CA LEU A 86 9.45 -2.27 5.15
C LEU A 86 10.90 -2.73 5.00
N VAL A 87 11.62 -2.77 6.13
CA VAL A 87 13.01 -3.20 6.29
C VAL A 87 13.15 -3.78 7.70
N PRO A 88 13.95 -4.84 7.92
CA PRO A 88 14.16 -5.40 9.26
C PRO A 88 14.51 -4.33 10.30
N PRO A 89 13.93 -4.39 11.52
CA PRO A 89 14.08 -3.33 12.52
C PRO A 89 15.53 -2.95 12.83
N ASN A 90 16.41 -3.95 12.94
CA ASN A 90 17.84 -3.73 13.18
C ASN A 90 18.51 -2.90 12.09
N LEU A 91 18.15 -3.17 10.83
CA LEU A 91 18.66 -2.42 9.68
C LEU A 91 18.03 -1.04 9.59
N SER A 92 16.75 -0.90 9.96
CA SER A 92 16.08 0.41 10.06
C SER A 92 16.79 1.33 11.06
N CYS A 93 17.10 0.83 12.26
CA CYS A 93 17.85 1.57 13.29
C CYS A 93 19.24 2.01 12.79
N PHE A 94 19.93 1.13 12.06
CA PHE A 94 21.24 1.44 11.49
C PHE A 94 21.16 2.53 10.40
N ILE A 95 20.19 2.43 9.48
CA ILE A 95 19.97 3.45 8.45
C ILE A 95 19.56 4.77 9.09
N ALA A 96 18.69 4.75 10.10
CA ALA A 96 18.29 5.93 10.86
C ALA A 96 19.48 6.63 11.52
N SER A 97 20.41 5.87 12.10
CA SER A 97 21.65 6.42 12.66
C SER A 97 22.52 7.12 11.60
N CYS A 98 22.65 6.51 10.42
CA CYS A 98 23.36 7.12 9.28
C CYS A 98 22.64 8.39 8.77
N TYR A 99 21.31 8.40 8.81
CA TYR A 99 20.48 9.53 8.40
C TYR A 99 20.56 10.71 9.39
N ASP A 100 20.68 10.40 10.68
CA ASP A 100 20.91 11.39 11.73
C ASP A 100 22.28 12.07 11.56
N GLU A 101 23.31 11.32 11.16
CA GLU A 101 24.64 11.87 10.84
C GLU A 101 24.64 12.80 9.63
N LEU A 102 23.73 12.58 8.67
CA LEU A 102 23.51 13.50 7.54
C LEU A 102 22.76 14.78 7.94
N GLY A 103 22.34 14.91 9.19
CA GLY A 103 21.59 16.06 9.70
C GLY A 103 20.11 16.04 9.33
N ARG A 104 19.53 14.87 9.04
CA ARG A 104 18.10 14.68 8.67
C ARG A 104 17.65 15.62 7.54
N PRO A 105 18.28 15.54 6.36
CA PRO A 105 17.93 16.40 5.23
C PRO A 105 16.46 16.21 4.81
N VAL A 106 15.76 17.27 4.43
CA VAL A 106 14.35 17.16 4.02
C VAL A 106 14.24 16.37 2.72
N VAL A 107 13.43 15.31 2.72
CA VAL A 107 13.21 14.45 1.56
C VAL A 107 12.15 15.05 0.66
N GLU A 108 12.59 15.58 -0.48
CA GLU A 108 11.76 16.13 -1.55
C GLU A 108 12.12 15.48 -2.88
N ARG A 109 11.27 15.64 -3.91
CA ARG A 109 11.52 15.08 -5.24
C ARG A 109 12.90 15.43 -5.82
N GLY A 110 13.40 16.63 -5.54
CA GLY A 110 14.72 17.10 -6.00
C GLY A 110 15.90 16.62 -5.14
N SER A 111 15.68 16.35 -3.85
CA SER A 111 16.73 16.00 -2.90
C SER A 111 16.82 14.51 -2.60
N ILE A 112 15.74 13.74 -2.79
CA ILE A 112 15.65 12.33 -2.39
C ILE A 112 16.76 11.47 -2.98
N TRP A 113 17.12 11.72 -4.24
CA TRP A 113 18.13 10.93 -4.91
C TRP A 113 19.54 11.23 -4.39
N SER A 114 19.84 12.51 -4.12
CA SER A 114 21.10 12.89 -3.46
C SER A 114 21.20 12.36 -2.03
N ILE A 115 20.09 12.38 -1.27
CA ILE A 115 20.02 11.84 0.08
C ILE A 115 20.27 10.33 0.08
N TYR A 116 19.67 9.61 -0.86
CA TYR A 116 19.94 8.19 -1.04
C TYR A 116 21.41 7.90 -1.31
N CYS A 117 22.04 8.63 -2.24
CA CYS A 117 23.45 8.39 -2.58
C CYS A 117 24.34 8.64 -1.36
N ALA A 118 24.11 9.75 -0.63
CA ALA A 118 24.84 10.07 0.59
C ALA A 118 24.66 9.00 1.68
N LEU A 119 23.43 8.52 1.89
CA LEU A 119 23.13 7.41 2.80
C LEU A 119 23.83 6.12 2.36
N LEU A 120 23.78 5.79 1.07
CA LEU A 120 24.39 4.59 0.53
C LEU A 120 25.91 4.62 0.71
N ASP A 121 26.55 5.78 0.50
CA ASP A 121 27.99 5.94 0.68
C ASP A 121 28.39 5.84 2.15
N LEU A 122 27.65 6.46 3.08
CA LEU A 122 27.88 6.30 4.53
C LEU A 122 27.71 4.85 4.98
N VAL A 123 26.66 4.20 4.51
CA VAL A 123 26.40 2.80 4.81
C VAL A 123 27.51 1.92 4.26
N ARG A 124 27.97 2.13 3.02
CA ARG A 124 29.11 1.41 2.44
C ARG A 124 30.41 1.65 3.21
N LEU A 125 30.69 2.89 3.59
CA LEU A 125 31.86 3.26 4.37
C LEU A 125 31.87 2.52 5.73
N ARG A 126 30.72 2.43 6.40
CA ARG A 126 30.56 1.68 7.66
C ARG A 126 30.59 0.16 7.46
N ASN A 127 30.06 -0.34 6.34
CA ASN A 127 30.03 -1.78 6.04
C ASN A 127 31.35 -2.32 5.50
N GLY A 128 32.29 -1.47 5.07
CA GLY A 128 33.68 -1.85 4.84
C GLY A 128 34.35 -2.48 6.07
N LEU A 129 33.69 -2.43 7.24
CA LEU A 129 34.12 -3.02 8.52
C LEU A 129 33.19 -4.11 9.08
N HIS A 130 32.06 -4.50 8.45
CA HIS A 130 31.22 -5.57 9.04
C HIS A 130 30.36 -6.37 8.02
N PRO A 131 30.39 -7.73 8.07
CA PRO A 131 29.64 -8.62 7.18
C PRO A 131 28.14 -8.78 7.53
N ILE A 132 27.45 -7.75 8.05
CA ILE A 132 26.03 -7.85 8.46
C ILE A 132 25.06 -7.89 7.26
N LEU A 133 25.43 -7.35 6.10
CA LEU A 133 24.53 -7.30 4.95
C LEU A 133 24.40 -8.61 4.17
N VAL A 134 25.37 -9.53 4.30
CA VAL A 134 25.29 -10.83 3.63
C VAL A 134 24.26 -11.75 4.31
N ALA A 135 24.03 -11.57 5.62
CA ALA A 135 23.08 -12.38 6.38
C ALA A 135 21.61 -11.94 6.27
N ILE A 136 21.33 -10.73 5.75
CA ILE A 136 19.95 -10.18 5.64
C ILE A 136 19.32 -10.53 4.27
N GLY A 137 20.11 -10.99 3.32
CA GLY A 137 19.64 -11.46 2.01
C GLY A 137 19.07 -12.88 2.01
N ASP A 138 19.23 -13.61 3.11
CA ASP A 138 18.85 -15.02 3.26
C ASP A 138 17.85 -15.14 4.42
N GLN A 139 16.72 -14.45 4.30
CA GLN A 139 15.53 -14.90 5.04
C GLN A 139 15.02 -16.12 4.28
N PRO A 140 14.86 -17.29 4.92
CA PRO A 140 14.12 -18.37 4.29
C PRO A 140 12.75 -17.79 3.92
N GLU A 141 12.28 -18.10 2.72
CA GLU A 141 10.86 -17.94 2.40
C GLU A 141 10.12 -18.61 3.55
N ASN A 142 9.52 -17.81 4.44
CA ASN A 142 8.64 -18.34 5.45
C ASN A 142 7.39 -18.71 4.66
N ASP A 143 7.43 -19.91 4.08
CA ASP A 143 6.28 -20.64 3.57
C ASP A 143 5.39 -20.90 4.78
N GLU A 144 4.72 -19.86 5.28
CA GLU A 144 3.52 -20.05 6.06
C GLU A 144 2.52 -20.66 5.09
N GLU A 145 2.57 -21.99 5.01
CA GLU A 145 1.58 -22.83 4.34
C GLU A 145 0.24 -22.54 5.02
N LEU A 146 -0.47 -21.56 4.46
CA LEU A 146 -1.79 -21.16 4.90
C LEU A 146 -2.70 -22.39 4.77
N SER A 147 -3.06 -22.97 5.90
CA SER A 147 -4.02 -24.08 5.92
C SER A 147 -5.27 -23.73 5.11
N LEU A 148 -5.64 -24.64 4.19
CA LEU A 148 -6.86 -24.52 3.39
C LEU A 148 -8.07 -24.31 4.30
N ILE A 149 -8.88 -23.31 3.99
CA ILE A 149 -10.16 -23.08 4.66
C ILE A 149 -11.02 -24.36 4.52
N PRO A 150 -11.69 -24.84 5.57
CA PRO A 150 -12.51 -26.06 5.51
C PRO A 150 -13.52 -26.01 4.35
N GLY A 151 -13.42 -26.98 3.43
CA GLY A 151 -14.29 -27.07 2.23
C GLY A 151 -13.65 -26.57 0.93
N LEU A 152 -12.40 -26.10 0.95
CA LEU A 152 -11.62 -25.74 -0.24
C LEU A 152 -10.54 -26.80 -0.53
N GLU A 153 -10.39 -27.16 -1.80
CA GLU A 153 -9.33 -28.04 -2.32
C GLU A 153 -8.28 -27.18 -3.05
N ASP A 154 -7.02 -27.64 -3.04
CA ASP A 154 -5.92 -26.97 -3.74
C ASP A 154 -6.23 -26.77 -5.24
N LEU A 155 -5.67 -25.70 -5.79
CA LEU A 155 -5.76 -25.42 -7.22
C LEU A 155 -4.97 -26.48 -8.00
N HIS A 156 -5.68 -27.28 -8.79
CA HIS A 156 -5.03 -28.13 -9.79
C HIS A 156 -4.38 -27.26 -10.88
N GLU A 157 -3.07 -27.40 -11.08
CA GLU A 157 -2.39 -26.84 -12.25
C GLU A 157 -2.93 -27.52 -13.52
N VAL A 158 -3.91 -26.88 -14.15
CA VAL A 158 -4.31 -27.17 -15.52
C VAL A 158 -4.15 -25.87 -16.30
N GLU A 159 -3.54 -25.95 -17.50
CA GLU A 159 -3.16 -24.85 -18.41
C GLU A 159 -4.30 -23.91 -18.87
N GLY A 160 -5.46 -23.93 -18.23
CA GLY A 160 -6.56 -23.00 -18.48
C GLY A 160 -7.51 -22.92 -17.31
N TYR A 161 -7.38 -21.87 -16.50
CA TYR A 161 -8.39 -21.52 -15.50
C TYR A 161 -9.67 -21.08 -16.22
N LEU A 162 -10.71 -21.91 -16.21
CA LEU A 162 -11.97 -21.67 -16.92
C LEU A 162 -13.08 -21.03 -16.07
N GLY A 163 -12.85 -20.80 -14.77
CA GLY A 163 -13.82 -20.17 -13.88
C GLY A 163 -15.09 -21.00 -13.64
N GLY A 164 -15.44 -21.22 -12.37
CA GLY A 164 -16.64 -21.97 -11.98
C GLY A 164 -16.66 -22.29 -10.49
N VAL A 165 -17.81 -22.74 -9.97
CA VAL A 165 -17.94 -23.22 -8.59
C VAL A 165 -17.04 -24.46 -8.41
N GLY A 166 -16.22 -24.48 -7.36
CA GLY A 166 -15.32 -25.60 -7.04
C GLY A 166 -14.14 -25.78 -8.00
N ASN A 167 -13.45 -24.70 -8.39
CA ASN A 167 -12.30 -24.76 -9.32
C ASN A 167 -12.62 -25.45 -10.67
N GLY A 168 -13.87 -25.35 -11.14
CA GLY A 168 -14.32 -25.98 -12.39
C GLY A 168 -14.84 -27.42 -12.23
N LEU A 169 -14.88 -27.97 -11.02
CA LEU A 169 -15.36 -29.34 -10.76
C LEU A 169 -16.88 -29.46 -10.59
N GLY A 170 -17.60 -28.34 -10.48
CA GLY A 170 -19.05 -28.34 -10.24
C GLY A 170 -19.44 -28.74 -8.82
N LEU A 171 -20.75 -28.84 -8.57
CA LEU A 171 -21.28 -29.32 -7.29
C LEU A 171 -21.12 -30.84 -7.21
N ARG A 172 -20.42 -31.35 -6.18
CA ARG A 172 -20.42 -32.78 -5.86
C ARG A 172 -21.75 -33.11 -5.18
N GLU A 173 -22.45 -34.13 -5.71
CA GLU A 173 -23.65 -34.72 -5.10
C GLU A 173 -23.34 -35.38 -3.74
#